data_AF-A0A552URH3-F1
#
_entry.id   AF-A0A552URH3-F1
#
_cell.length_a   1.000
_cell.length_b   1.000
_cell.length_c   1.000
_cell.angle_alpha   90.00
_cell.angle_beta   90.00
_cell.angle_gamma   90.00
#
_symmetry.space_group_name_H-M   'P 1'
#
loop_
_entity.id
_entity.type
_entity.pdbx_description
1 polymer ?
#
loop_
_entity_poly.entity_id
_entity_poly.type
_entity_poly.pdbx_seq_one_letter_code
_entity_poly.pdbx_strand_id
1 'polypeptide(L)'
;MAYNVSHKLQGNIRAVKIALDYQKGLPVFDEDLGTLQGYAGFGGIKAILYPYGSTDEWKANGATKDDLKLQPEMIRFHKLLKENYREQEYKEIIASLRNSVLTAFYTPEVVPQVVYDVLKQQGITPKRLYEPSAGSGVFISEAVKVF
;
A
#
# COMPACT_ATOMS: atom_id res chain seq x y z
N MET A 1 4.37 -4.18 -17.75
CA MET A 1 4.60 -2.71 -17.61
C MET A 1 5.16 -2.45 -16.23
N ALA A 2 6.17 -1.58 -16.10
CA ALA A 2 6.77 -1.28 -14.79
C ALA A 2 5.79 -0.49 -13.89
N TYR A 3 5.74 -0.84 -12.61
CA TYR A 3 4.92 -0.14 -11.62
C TYR A 3 5.45 1.31 -11.42
N ASN A 4 4.63 2.31 -11.76
CA ASN A 4 4.94 3.72 -11.54
C ASN A 4 4.18 4.25 -10.33
N VAL A 5 4.89 4.39 -9.20
CA VAL A 5 4.34 4.85 -7.92
C VAL A 5 3.66 6.21 -8.04
N SER A 6 4.26 7.14 -8.79
CA SER A 6 3.73 8.51 -8.94
C SER A 6 2.37 8.51 -9.64
N HIS A 7 2.28 7.81 -10.77
CA HIS A 7 1.02 7.68 -11.51
C HIS A 7 -0.06 6.99 -10.68
N LYS A 8 0.30 5.94 -9.91
CA LYS A 8 -0.63 5.25 -9.01
C LYS A 8 -1.10 6.14 -7.87
N LEU A 9 -0.21 6.92 -7.25
CA LEU A 9 -0.56 7.88 -6.21
C LEU A 9 -1.56 8.91 -6.73
N GLN A 10 -1.27 9.54 -7.88
CA GLN A 10 -2.15 10.54 -8.49
C GLN A 10 -3.52 9.96 -8.85
N GLY A 11 -3.56 8.77 -9.48
CA GLY A 11 -4.81 8.09 -9.81
C GLY A 11 -5.66 7.78 -8.58
N ASN A 12 -5.03 7.26 -7.52
CA ASN A 12 -5.72 6.97 -6.27
C ASN A 12 -6.26 8.23 -5.58
N ILE A 13 -5.48 9.32 -5.53
CA ILE A 13 -5.93 10.60 -4.96
C ILE A 13 -7.13 11.13 -5.76
N ARG A 14 -7.08 11.04 -7.10
CA ARG A 14 -8.18 11.47 -7.96
C ARG A 14 -9.45 10.64 -7.71
N ALA A 15 -9.32 9.32 -7.59
CA ALA A 15 -10.45 8.44 -7.26
C ALA A 15 -11.06 8.79 -5.90
N VAL A 16 -10.23 9.03 -4.87
CA VAL A 16 -10.70 9.47 -3.54
C VAL A 16 -11.42 10.81 -3.64
N LYS A 17 -10.90 11.77 -4.41
CA LYS A 17 -11.55 13.06 -4.63
C LYS A 17 -12.93 12.90 -5.27
N ILE A 18 -13.05 12.10 -6.33
CA ILE A 18 -14.34 11.82 -6.99
C ILE A 18 -15.34 11.23 -5.99
N ALA A 19 -14.91 10.26 -5.17
CA ALA A 19 -15.76 9.65 -4.16
C ALA A 19 -16.23 10.67 -3.10
N LEU A 20 -15.35 11.57 -2.63
CA LEU A 20 -15.70 12.62 -1.68
C LEU A 20 -16.65 13.66 -2.29
N ASP A 21 -16.40 14.06 -3.53
CA ASP A 21 -17.25 14.99 -4.27
C ASP A 21 -18.66 14.38 -4.47
N TYR A 22 -18.73 13.09 -4.81
CA TYR A 22 -20.00 12.35 -4.90
C TYR A 22 -20.77 12.30 -3.58
N GLN A 23 -20.09 12.08 -2.46
CA GLN A 23 -20.72 12.13 -1.13
C GLN A 23 -21.33 13.50 -0.78
N LYS A 24 -20.85 14.57 -1.41
CA LYS A 24 -21.41 15.93 -1.27
C LYS A 24 -22.54 16.22 -2.25
N GLY A 25 -22.95 15.24 -3.05
CA GLY A 25 -24.02 15.36 -4.04
C GLY A 25 -23.57 15.83 -5.41
N LEU A 26 -22.27 15.89 -5.69
CA LEU A 26 -21.78 16.14 -7.05
C LEU A 26 -21.97 14.88 -7.91
N PRO A 27 -22.32 15.04 -9.21
CA PRO A 27 -22.47 13.90 -10.10
C PRO A 27 -21.11 13.23 -10.38
N VAL A 28 -21.14 11.94 -10.68
CA VAL A 28 -20.02 11.19 -11.26
C VAL A 28 -20.25 11.12 -12.77
N PHE A 29 -19.24 11.47 -13.57
CA PHE A 29 -19.33 11.45 -15.03
C PHE A 29 -18.73 10.17 -15.61
N ASP A 30 -19.08 9.83 -16.85
CA ASP A 30 -18.51 8.66 -17.55
C ASP A 30 -16.97 8.73 -17.63
N GLU A 31 -16.41 9.93 -17.72
CA GLU A 31 -14.96 10.17 -17.71
C GLU A 31 -14.29 9.80 -16.38
N ASP A 32 -15.04 9.78 -15.28
CA ASP A 32 -14.56 9.41 -13.95
C ASP A 32 -14.46 7.90 -13.77
N LEU A 33 -15.23 7.11 -14.54
CA LEU A 33 -15.30 5.65 -14.40
C LEU A 33 -13.93 5.00 -14.55
N GLY A 34 -13.13 5.43 -15.52
CA GLY A 34 -11.78 4.90 -15.71
C GLY A 34 -10.85 5.17 -14.52
N THR A 35 -11.02 6.32 -13.87
CA THR A 35 -10.26 6.67 -12.66
C THR A 35 -10.69 5.81 -11.48
N LEU A 36 -12.00 5.64 -11.28
CA LEU A 36 -12.56 4.82 -10.20
C LEU A 36 -12.19 3.33 -10.36
N GLN A 37 -12.32 2.78 -11.57
CA GLN A 37 -11.91 1.41 -11.89
C GLN A 37 -10.39 1.20 -11.73
N GLY A 38 -9.60 2.25 -11.94
CA GLY A 38 -8.15 2.23 -11.78
C GLY A 38 -7.67 2.32 -10.33
N TYR A 39 -8.56 2.54 -9.36
CA TYR A 39 -8.20 2.62 -7.94
C TYR A 39 -7.62 1.30 -7.46
N ALA A 40 -6.41 1.35 -6.92
CA ALA A 40 -5.67 0.15 -6.48
C ALA A 40 -5.26 0.20 -5.00
N GLY A 41 -5.73 1.21 -4.26
CA GLY A 41 -5.32 1.43 -2.88
C GLY A 41 -3.86 1.84 -2.72
N PHE A 42 -3.44 2.04 -1.47
CA PHE A 42 -2.16 2.69 -1.15
C PHE A 42 -1.07 1.73 -0.63
N GLY A 43 -1.36 0.43 -0.47
CA GLY A 43 -0.45 -0.53 0.19
C GLY A 43 0.98 -0.58 -0.38
N GLY A 44 1.13 -0.35 -1.69
CA GLY A 44 2.43 -0.27 -2.36
C GLY A 44 3.06 1.13 -2.44
N ILE A 45 2.56 2.11 -1.68
CA ILE A 45 2.99 3.51 -1.74
C ILE A 45 3.62 3.91 -0.40
N LYS A 46 4.94 3.66 -0.27
CA LYS A 46 5.74 3.99 0.92
C LYS A 46 5.60 5.45 1.36
N ALA A 47 5.33 6.38 0.43
CA ALA A 47 5.19 7.81 0.72
C ALA A 47 4.10 8.15 1.76
N ILE A 48 3.09 7.27 1.94
CA ILE A 48 2.08 7.35 3.02
C ILE A 48 2.70 7.36 4.43
N LEU A 49 3.89 6.77 4.59
CA LEU A 49 4.55 6.65 5.89
C LEU A 49 5.23 7.95 6.34
N TYR A 50 5.32 8.97 5.49
CA TYR A 50 5.88 10.27 5.86
C TYR A 50 4.80 11.20 6.42
N PRO A 51 5.16 12.13 7.32
CA PRO A 51 4.19 13.03 7.95
C PRO A 51 3.67 14.09 6.99
N TYR A 52 2.56 14.72 7.35
CA TYR A 52 2.15 15.99 6.73
C TYR A 52 3.12 17.10 7.16
N GLY A 53 4.14 17.37 6.33
CA GLY A 53 5.22 18.26 6.70
C GLY A 53 6.15 18.65 5.53
N SER A 54 7.13 19.46 5.86
CA SER A 54 8.14 19.95 4.95
C SER A 54 9.04 18.84 4.38
N THR A 55 9.73 19.16 3.29
CA THR A 55 10.74 18.27 2.68
C THR A 55 11.85 17.93 3.68
N ASP A 56 12.18 18.83 4.60
CA ASP A 56 13.22 18.61 5.59
C ASP A 56 12.77 17.66 6.71
N GLU A 57 11.50 17.73 7.13
CA GLU A 57 10.91 16.72 8.02
C GLU A 57 10.88 15.34 7.35
N TRP A 58 10.59 15.27 6.05
CA TRP A 58 10.65 14.01 5.30
C TRP A 58 12.07 13.44 5.27
N LYS A 59 13.08 14.26 4.98
CA LYS A 59 14.49 13.85 5.03
C LYS A 59 14.90 13.37 6.43
N ALA A 60 14.47 14.07 7.48
CA ALA A 60 14.73 13.68 8.86
C ALA A 60 14.11 12.31 9.21
N ASN A 61 13.04 11.92 8.52
CA ASN A 61 12.40 10.60 8.64
C ASN A 61 12.93 9.58 7.59
N GLY A 62 14.07 9.84 6.96
CA GLY A 62 14.73 8.90 6.05
C GLY A 62 14.12 8.84 4.64
N ALA A 63 13.48 9.90 4.16
CA ALA A 63 13.02 9.98 2.77
C ALA A 63 14.20 9.97 1.78
N THR A 64 14.10 9.10 0.78
CA THR A 64 15.03 9.05 -0.35
C THR A 64 14.73 10.16 -1.36
N LYS A 65 15.63 10.39 -2.33
CA LYS A 65 15.38 11.34 -3.43
C LYS A 65 14.10 11.03 -4.21
N ASP A 66 13.77 9.76 -4.37
CA ASP A 66 12.55 9.35 -5.08
C ASP A 66 11.29 9.53 -4.23
N ASP A 67 11.39 9.31 -2.92
CA ASP A 67 10.29 9.61 -1.98
C ASP A 67 9.95 11.11 -2.02
N LEU A 68 10.96 11.98 -2.03
CA LEU A 68 10.78 13.44 -2.06
C LEU A 68 10.06 13.94 -3.32
N LYS A 69 10.14 13.22 -4.44
CA LYS A 69 9.39 13.57 -5.68
C LYS A 69 7.88 13.42 -5.48
N LEU A 70 7.45 12.58 -4.55
CA LEU A 70 6.03 12.31 -4.25
C LEU A 70 5.46 13.26 -3.18
N GLN A 71 6.32 14.01 -2.48
CA GLN A 71 5.92 14.87 -1.37
C GLN A 71 4.85 15.90 -1.76
N PRO A 72 4.92 16.61 -2.90
CA PRO A 72 3.87 17.55 -3.27
C PRO A 72 2.49 16.90 -3.42
N GLU A 73 2.41 15.70 -4.00
CA GLU A 73 1.16 14.94 -4.12
C GLU A 73 0.65 14.45 -2.78
N MET A 74 1.55 13.99 -1.90
CA MET A 74 1.17 13.58 -0.54
C MET A 74 0.65 14.74 0.31
N ILE A 75 1.25 15.93 0.18
CA ILE A 75 0.74 17.15 0.81
C ILE A 75 -0.64 17.51 0.27
N ARG A 76 -0.88 17.41 -1.05
CA ARG A 76 -2.22 17.58 -1.64
C ARG A 76 -3.22 16.59 -1.07
N PHE A 77 -2.83 15.32 -0.91
CA PHE A 77 -3.70 14.29 -0.36
C PHE A 77 -4.06 14.55 1.11
N HIS A 78 -3.09 14.92 1.94
CA HIS A 78 -3.37 15.30 3.33
C HIS A 78 -4.31 16.50 3.43
N LYS A 79 -4.14 17.50 2.57
CA LYS A 79 -5.05 18.66 2.52
C LYS A 79 -6.46 18.24 2.12
N LEU A 80 -6.61 17.44 1.06
CA LEU A 80 -7.90 16.88 0.65
C LEU A 80 -8.60 16.17 1.81
N LEU A 81 -7.90 15.32 2.57
CA LEU A 81 -8.51 14.63 3.70
C LEU A 81 -8.88 15.61 4.83
N LYS A 82 -8.02 16.56 5.18
CA LYS A 82 -8.29 17.57 6.21
C LYS A 82 -9.45 18.51 5.85
N GLU A 83 -9.68 18.76 4.57
CA GLU A 83 -10.81 19.57 4.08
C GLU A 83 -12.15 18.83 4.14
N ASN A 84 -12.13 17.49 4.22
CA ASN A 84 -13.33 16.66 4.15
C ASN A 84 -13.67 15.94 5.45
N TYR A 85 -12.73 15.87 6.39
CA TYR A 85 -12.87 15.12 7.64
C TYR A 85 -12.42 15.95 8.84
N ARG A 86 -13.04 15.73 10.00
CA ARG A 86 -12.58 16.34 11.25
C ARG A 86 -11.20 15.81 11.61
N GLU A 87 -10.49 16.52 12.47
CA GLU A 87 -9.11 16.18 12.81
C GLU A 87 -8.94 14.73 13.30
N GLN A 88 -9.89 14.25 14.10
CA GLN A 88 -9.89 12.87 14.62
C GLN A 88 -10.05 11.85 13.49
N GLU A 89 -11.06 12.02 12.63
CA GLU A 89 -11.33 11.15 11.46
C GLU A 89 -10.14 11.16 10.50
N TYR A 90 -9.53 12.32 10.25
CA TYR A 90 -8.31 12.44 9.46
C TYR A 90 -7.16 11.60 10.04
N LYS A 91 -6.93 11.68 11.36
CA LYS A 91 -5.86 10.90 12.02
C LYS A 91 -6.12 9.40 11.90
N GLU A 92 -7.36 8.97 12.07
CA GLU A 92 -7.77 7.57 11.92
C GLU A 92 -7.59 7.06 10.49
N ILE A 93 -7.97 7.85 9.48
CA ILE A 93 -7.75 7.53 8.07
C ILE A 93 -6.25 7.38 7.78
N ILE A 94 -5.42 8.35 8.19
CA ILE A 94 -3.97 8.26 7.97
C ILE A 94 -3.36 7.06 8.69
N ALA A 95 -3.79 6.76 9.92
CA ALA A 95 -3.34 5.57 10.64
C ALA A 95 -3.71 4.28 9.90
N SER A 96 -4.95 4.17 9.40
CA SER A 96 -5.41 3.04 8.59
C SER A 96 -4.57 2.86 7.31
N LEU A 97 -4.30 3.94 6.59
CA LEU A 97 -3.48 3.90 5.38
C LEU A 97 -2.04 3.47 5.67
N ARG A 98 -1.44 3.97 6.75
CA ARG A 98 -0.11 3.53 7.20
C ARG A 98 -0.10 2.04 7.54
N ASN A 99 -1.11 1.56 8.27
CA ASN A 99 -1.24 0.14 8.59
C ASN A 99 -1.34 -0.71 7.31
N SER A 100 -2.15 -0.28 6.34
CA SER A 100 -2.26 -0.95 5.04
C SER A 100 -0.91 -1.09 4.33
N VAL A 101 -0.06 -0.06 4.36
CA VAL A 101 1.30 -0.12 3.79
C VAL A 101 2.21 -1.04 4.59
N LEU A 102 2.18 -0.97 5.92
CA LEU A 102 3.02 -1.77 6.80
C LEU A 102 2.69 -3.26 6.73
N THR A 103 1.45 -3.63 6.44
CA THR A 103 1.01 -5.03 6.31
C THR A 103 0.97 -5.54 4.87
N ALA A 104 1.08 -4.67 3.85
CA ALA A 104 0.97 -5.06 2.44
C ALA A 104 2.07 -6.04 1.98
N PHE A 105 3.21 -6.07 2.67
CA PHE A 105 4.37 -6.91 2.33
C PHE A 105 4.56 -8.06 3.32
N TYR A 106 3.59 -8.30 4.20
CA TYR A 106 3.66 -9.32 5.23
C TYR A 106 2.85 -10.56 4.84
N THR A 107 3.53 -11.71 4.80
CA THR A 107 2.87 -13.01 4.77
C THR A 107 3.02 -13.66 6.15
N PRO A 108 1.91 -13.98 6.85
CA PRO A 108 1.95 -14.70 8.13
C PRO A 108 2.54 -16.10 7.98
N GLU A 109 3.28 -16.59 8.99
CA GLU A 109 3.93 -17.92 8.98
C GLU A 109 2.93 -19.08 8.77
N VAL A 110 1.70 -18.94 9.26
CA VAL A 110 0.64 -19.95 9.08
C VAL A 110 0.38 -20.27 7.60
N VAL A 111 0.60 -19.31 6.70
CA VAL A 111 0.36 -19.52 5.26
C VAL A 111 1.34 -20.56 4.68
N PRO A 112 2.68 -20.34 4.69
CA PRO A 112 3.62 -21.35 4.23
C PRO A 112 3.60 -22.64 5.08
N GLN A 113 3.39 -22.56 6.40
CA GLN A 113 3.27 -23.75 7.25
C GLN A 113 2.17 -24.70 6.75
N VAL A 114 0.97 -24.18 6.54
CA VAL A 114 -0.16 -24.98 6.02
C VAL A 114 0.16 -25.56 4.65
N VAL A 115 0.79 -24.79 3.76
CA VAL A 115 1.19 -25.29 2.43
C VAL A 115 2.16 -26.47 2.55
N TYR A 116 3.20 -26.35 3.37
CA TYR A 116 4.22 -27.39 3.51
C TYR A 116 3.72 -28.62 4.27
N ASP A 117 2.85 -28.42 5.27
CA ASP A 117 2.18 -29.52 5.97
C ASP A 117 1.34 -30.35 5.00
N VAL A 118 0.58 -29.71 4.11
CA VAL A 118 -0.20 -30.39 3.08
C VAL A 118 0.71 -31.15 2.12
N LEU A 119 1.80 -30.55 1.63
CA LEU A 119 2.76 -31.26 0.75
C LEU A 119 3.32 -32.51 1.43
N LYS A 120 3.71 -32.41 2.70
CA LYS A 120 4.23 -33.53 3.49
C LYS A 120 3.19 -34.63 3.68
N GLN A 121 1.93 -34.28 3.99
CA GLN A 121 0.83 -35.24 4.11
C GLN A 121 0.55 -35.99 2.81
N GLN A 122 0.78 -35.35 1.66
CA GLN A 122 0.65 -35.98 0.34
C GLN A 122 1.92 -36.74 -0.09
N GLY A 123 2.93 -36.86 0.78
CA GLY A 123 4.20 -37.52 0.47
C GLY A 123 5.09 -36.77 -0.54
N ILE A 124 4.87 -35.46 -0.71
CA ILE A 124 5.66 -34.61 -1.60
C ILE A 124 6.77 -33.94 -0.80
N THR A 125 8.03 -34.23 -1.15
CA THR A 125 9.22 -33.63 -0.53
C THR A 125 10.01 -32.82 -1.58
N PRO A 126 9.81 -31.50 -1.67
CA PRO A 126 10.55 -30.66 -2.60
C PRO A 126 12.06 -30.69 -2.30
N LYS A 127 12.88 -31.03 -3.30
CA LYS A 127 14.36 -30.97 -3.18
C LYS A 127 14.95 -29.59 -3.48
N ARG A 128 14.18 -28.75 -4.17
CA ARG A 128 14.55 -27.39 -4.58
C ARG A 128 13.30 -26.53 -4.51
N LEU A 129 13.41 -25.35 -3.94
CA LEU A 129 12.33 -24.37 -3.83
C LEU A 129 12.84 -23.04 -4.39
N TYR A 130 12.06 -22.43 -5.30
CA TYR A 130 12.34 -21.11 -5.83
C TYR A 130 11.28 -20.13 -5.33
N GLU A 131 11.74 -19.08 -4.67
CA GLU A 131 10.91 -18.00 -4.15
C GLU A 131 11.46 -16.70 -4.77
N PRO A 132 10.83 -16.18 -5.84
CA PRO A 132 11.31 -15.00 -6.59
C PRO A 132 11.08 -13.66 -5.88
N SER A 133 10.35 -13.63 -4.76
CA SER A 133 9.85 -12.41 -4.11
C SER A 133 9.91 -12.53 -2.58
N ALA A 134 11.04 -13.04 -2.09
CA ALA A 134 11.13 -13.62 -0.75
C ALA A 134 10.81 -12.67 0.38
N GLY A 135 10.95 -11.36 0.17
CA GLY A 135 10.72 -10.36 1.20
C GLY A 135 11.53 -10.72 2.45
N SER A 136 10.85 -10.95 3.58
CA SER A 136 11.47 -11.40 4.83
C SER A 136 11.95 -12.86 4.85
N GLY A 137 11.67 -13.63 3.80
CA GLY A 137 12.08 -15.03 3.64
C GLY A 137 11.14 -16.03 4.31
N VAL A 138 9.89 -15.66 4.63
CA VAL A 138 8.99 -16.53 5.42
C VAL A 138 8.70 -17.86 4.74
N PHE A 139 8.48 -17.89 3.42
CA PHE A 139 8.30 -19.16 2.70
C PHE A 139 9.55 -20.04 2.76
N ILE A 140 10.76 -19.48 2.66
CA ILE A 140 12.00 -20.25 2.71
C ILE A 140 12.27 -20.77 4.13
N SER A 141 12.13 -19.91 5.13
CA SER A 141 12.37 -20.27 6.54
C SER A 141 11.42 -21.36 7.02
N GLU A 142 10.13 -21.28 6.67
CA GLU A 142 9.19 -22.35 7.00
C GLU A 142 9.46 -23.64 6.21
N ALA A 143 9.98 -23.57 4.98
CA ALA A 143 10.32 -24.77 4.21
C ALA A 143 11.45 -25.57 4.88
N VAL A 144 12.49 -24.88 5.33
CA VAL A 144 13.67 -25.49 6.01
C VAL A 144 13.28 -26.16 7.33
N LYS A 145 12.22 -25.70 7.99
CA LYS A 145 11.71 -26.35 9.21
C LYS A 145 11.02 -27.70 8.91
N VAL A 146 10.48 -27.88 7.70
CA VAL A 146 9.64 -29.03 7.35
C VAL A 146 10.40 -30.11 6.57
N PHE A 147 11.31 -29.72 5.67
CA PHE A 147 12.06 -30.59 4.75
C PHE A 147 13.57 -30.43 4.90
#